data_AF-A0A2K8UFA5-F1
#
_entry.id   AF-A0A2K8UFA5-F1
#
_cell.length_a   1.000
_cell.length_b   1.000
_cell.length_c   1.000
_cell.angle_alpha   90.00
_cell.angle_beta   90.00
_cell.angle_gamma   90.00
#
_symmetry.space_group_name_H-M   'P 1'
#
loop_
_entity.id
_entity.type
_entity.pdbx_description
1 polymer ?
#
loop_
_entity_poly.entity_id
_entity_poly.type
_entity_poly.pdbx_seq_one_letter_code
_entity_poly.pdbx_strand_id
1 'polypeptide(L)'
;MVHQRLRRGGFGYLKQRITAFNQMAQRVMPVLLLTDLDRSGCPAELINAWLPVGASPRLLFRVAVRETESWLLADRPAFADFLGISIGTVPDRPDELTDPKAALLDLVRKSKRRELRQEILPRPGVSFPVGLGYNDQWCRFVRDHWEIGRAAKASPSLARAVERLAQFSEKDRVLPPRYS
;
A
#
# COMPACT_ATOMS: atom_id res chain seq x y z
N MET A 1 -4.53 6.78 18.92
CA MET A 1 -4.69 7.42 17.59
C MET A 1 -5.83 6.72 16.88
N VAL A 2 -6.96 7.40 16.68
CA VAL A 2 -8.12 6.85 15.96
C VAL A 2 -7.83 6.93 14.47
N HIS A 3 -7.69 5.79 13.80
CA HIS A 3 -7.56 5.72 12.34
C HIS A 3 -8.88 5.19 11.78
N GLN A 4 -9.60 6.01 11.00
CA GLN A 4 -10.80 5.55 10.31
C GLN A 4 -10.40 4.98 8.94
N ARG A 5 -10.52 3.65 8.77
CA ARG A 5 -10.27 2.99 7.49
C ARG A 5 -11.51 3.07 6.60
N LEU A 6 -11.50 3.97 5.62
CA LEU A 6 -12.58 4.08 4.63
C LEU A 6 -12.32 3.09 3.47
N ARG A 7 -12.71 1.81 3.65
CA ARG A 7 -12.73 0.82 2.56
C ARG A 7 -14.14 0.69 1.99
N ARG A 8 -14.46 1.43 0.92
CA ARG A 8 -15.61 1.13 0.04
C ARG A 8 -15.18 1.41 -1.40
N GLY A 9 -15.29 0.44 -2.32
CA GLY A 9 -15.29 0.69 -3.77
C GLY A 9 -13.97 0.95 -4.52
N GLY A 10 -12.79 0.73 -3.92
CA GLY A 10 -11.49 0.81 -4.62
C GLY A 10 -11.10 2.22 -5.11
N PHE A 11 -10.20 2.27 -6.10
CA PHE A 11 -9.66 3.50 -6.72
C PHE A 11 -10.75 4.51 -7.14
N GLY A 12 -11.83 4.04 -7.77
CA GLY A 12 -12.91 4.90 -8.26
C GLY A 12 -13.62 5.68 -7.15
N TYR A 13 -13.83 5.05 -5.99
CA TYR A 13 -14.43 5.70 -4.83
C TYR A 13 -13.52 6.77 -4.23
N LEU A 14 -12.21 6.47 -4.11
CA LEU A 14 -11.24 7.43 -3.58
C LEU A 14 -11.18 8.68 -4.46
N LYS A 15 -11.20 8.50 -5.78
CA LYS A 15 -11.25 9.61 -6.75
C LYS A 15 -12.47 10.49 -6.55
N GLN A 16 -13.66 9.89 -6.47
CA GLN A 16 -14.92 10.62 -6.32
C GLN A 16 -14.99 11.43 -5.03
N ARG A 17 -14.26 11.03 -3.98
CA ARG A 17 -14.29 11.67 -2.67
C ARG A 17 -13.10 12.59 -2.39
N ILE A 18 -12.20 12.81 -3.34
CA ILE A 18 -10.98 13.61 -3.12
C ILE A 18 -11.28 15.01 -2.57
N THR A 19 -12.34 15.67 -3.05
CA THR A 19 -12.79 16.97 -2.55
C THR A 19 -13.25 16.90 -1.10
N ALA A 20 -13.98 15.85 -0.72
CA ALA A 20 -14.43 15.66 0.65
C ALA A 20 -13.24 15.38 1.60
N PHE A 21 -12.26 14.60 1.16
CA PHE A 21 -11.02 14.40 1.90
C PHE A 21 -10.21 15.69 2.05
N ASN A 22 -10.17 16.52 1.01
CA ASN A 22 -9.53 17.83 1.08
C ASN A 22 -10.22 18.75 2.09
N GLN A 23 -11.55 18.81 2.10
CA GLN A 23 -12.32 19.58 3.09
C GLN A 23 -12.09 19.09 4.52
N MET A 24 -12.04 17.76 4.71
CA MET A 24 -11.71 17.15 6.00
C MET A 24 -10.29 17.52 6.46
N ALA A 25 -9.32 17.46 5.55
CA ALA A 25 -7.94 17.89 5.77
C ALA A 25 -7.85 19.38 6.17
N GLN A 26 -8.69 20.24 5.60
CA GLN A 26 -8.70 21.67 5.92
C GLN A 26 -9.27 21.97 7.31
N ARG A 27 -10.31 21.24 7.73
CA ARG A 27 -11.16 21.66 8.87
C ARG A 27 -11.13 20.74 10.07
N VAL A 28 -10.81 19.46 9.88
CA VAL A 28 -11.04 18.43 10.91
C VAL A 28 -9.74 17.80 11.35
N MET A 29 -9.05 17.11 10.44
CA MET A 29 -7.88 16.29 10.79
C MET A 29 -7.00 16.04 9.58
N PRO A 30 -5.71 15.72 9.76
CA PRO A 30 -4.83 15.35 8.66
C PRO A 30 -5.35 14.09 7.97
N VAL A 31 -5.24 14.05 6.64
CA VAL A 31 -5.68 12.91 5.84
C VAL A 31 -4.50 12.35 5.06
N LEU A 32 -4.18 11.08 5.29
CA LEU A 32 -3.33 10.28 4.41
C LEU A 32 -4.23 9.49 3.46
N LEU A 33 -4.11 9.76 2.16
CA LEU A 33 -4.74 9.00 1.10
C LEU A 33 -3.67 8.17 0.40
N LEU A 34 -3.91 6.87 0.27
CA LEU A 34 -3.03 5.94 -0.43
C LEU A 34 -3.84 5.17 -1.48
N THR A 35 -3.32 5.06 -2.70
CA THR A 35 -3.92 4.26 -3.78
C THR A 35 -2.86 3.53 -4.59
N ASP A 36 -3.29 2.54 -5.37
CA ASP A 36 -2.49 1.87 -6.40
C ASP A 36 -2.46 2.70 -7.69
N LEU A 37 -1.37 2.59 -8.45
CA LEU A 37 -1.25 3.21 -9.79
C LEU A 37 -2.03 2.41 -10.85
N ASP A 38 -2.19 1.11 -10.61
CA ASP A 38 -2.71 0.11 -11.55
C ASP A 38 -1.96 0.18 -12.90
N ARG A 39 -2.72 0.37 -13.99
CA ARG A 39 -2.21 0.47 -15.36
C ARG A 39 -1.88 1.90 -15.79
N SER A 40 -1.99 2.89 -14.90
CA SER A 40 -1.72 4.30 -15.22
C SER A 40 -0.23 4.55 -15.46
N GLY A 41 0.11 5.52 -16.31
CA GLY A 41 1.48 5.76 -16.76
C GLY A 41 2.44 6.24 -15.67
N CYS A 42 2.04 7.23 -14.87
CA CYS A 42 2.91 7.84 -13.86
C CYS A 42 2.18 8.21 -12.56
N PRO A 43 2.76 7.93 -11.36
CA PRO A 43 2.22 8.38 -10.08
C PRO A 43 1.98 9.89 -9.99
N ALA A 44 2.87 10.69 -10.57
CA ALA A 44 2.76 12.16 -10.51
C ALA A 44 1.56 12.67 -11.33
N GLU A 45 1.33 12.08 -12.50
CA GLU A 45 0.15 12.39 -13.32
C GLU A 45 -1.13 12.06 -12.59
N LEU A 46 -1.19 10.91 -11.92
CA LEU A 46 -2.37 10.51 -11.14
C LEU A 46 -2.65 11.47 -9.98
N ILE A 47 -1.60 11.87 -9.25
CA ILE A 47 -1.70 12.84 -8.15
C ILE A 47 -2.22 14.18 -8.68
N ASN A 48 -1.64 14.69 -9.77
CA ASN A 48 -2.03 15.96 -10.37
C ASN A 48 -3.45 15.94 -10.95
N ALA A 49 -3.88 14.79 -11.47
CA ALA A 49 -5.22 14.63 -12.02
C ALA A 49 -6.32 14.56 -10.94
N TRP A 50 -5.95 14.20 -9.70
CA TRP A 50 -6.91 14.00 -8.61
C TRP A 50 -6.95 15.17 -7.65
N LEU A 51 -5.80 15.74 -7.30
CA LEU A 51 -5.75 16.81 -6.32
C LEU A 51 -6.39 18.08 -6.89
N PRO A 52 -7.34 18.70 -6.16
CA PRO A 52 -7.89 19.97 -6.57
C PRO A 52 -6.82 21.08 -6.47
N VAL A 53 -7.00 22.14 -7.26
CA VAL A 53 -6.24 23.39 -7.08
C VAL A 53 -6.45 23.88 -5.64
N GLY A 54 -5.36 24.21 -4.94
CA GLY A 54 -5.42 24.60 -3.53
C GLY A 54 -5.65 23.43 -2.57
N ALA A 55 -5.20 22.23 -2.92
CA ALA A 55 -5.19 21.08 -2.00
C ALA A 55 -4.54 21.46 -0.65
N SER A 56 -5.16 21.01 0.43
CA SER A 56 -4.73 21.28 1.80
C SER A 56 -3.31 20.77 2.02
N PRO A 57 -2.44 21.52 2.71
CA PRO A 57 -1.15 21.00 3.15
C PRO A 57 -1.30 19.84 4.15
N ARG A 58 -2.50 19.64 4.70
CA ARG A 58 -2.88 18.53 5.61
C ARG A 58 -3.54 17.35 4.86
N LEU A 59 -3.48 17.32 3.53
CA LEU A 59 -3.84 16.18 2.70
C LEU A 59 -2.58 15.61 2.03
N LEU A 60 -2.10 14.47 2.53
CA LEU A 60 -1.01 13.73 1.90
C LEU A 60 -1.58 12.65 0.98
N PHE A 61 -1.46 12.82 -0.33
CA PHE A 61 -1.85 11.80 -1.31
C PHE A 61 -0.64 11.06 -1.87
N ARG A 62 -0.63 9.74 -1.73
CA ARG A 62 0.43 8.84 -2.19
C ARG A 62 -0.10 7.75 -3.09
N VAL A 63 0.75 7.32 -4.01
CA VAL A 63 0.47 6.26 -4.97
C VAL A 63 1.57 5.20 -4.87
N ALA A 64 1.20 3.93 -4.66
CA ALA A 64 2.08 2.79 -4.82
C ALA A 64 2.31 2.55 -6.32
N VAL A 65 3.57 2.36 -6.75
CA VAL A 65 3.85 2.06 -8.15
C VAL A 65 3.32 0.67 -8.46
N ARG A 66 2.49 0.60 -9.51
CA ARG A 66 1.64 -0.56 -9.86
C ARG A 66 0.63 -0.87 -8.76
N GLU A 67 1.05 -1.57 -7.71
CA GLU A 67 0.18 -2.09 -6.65
C GLU A 67 0.93 -2.13 -5.31
N THR A 68 0.21 -2.00 -4.19
CA THR A 68 0.78 -2.13 -2.83
C THR A 68 1.47 -3.47 -2.56
N GLU A 69 1.14 -4.52 -3.31
CA GLU A 69 1.84 -5.81 -3.27
C GLU A 69 3.35 -5.67 -3.60
N SER A 70 3.75 -4.65 -4.38
CA SER A 70 5.17 -4.33 -4.59
C SER A 70 5.88 -3.97 -3.28
N TRP A 71 5.20 -3.26 -2.37
CA TRP A 71 5.76 -2.89 -1.06
C TRP A 71 5.86 -4.09 -0.12
N LEU A 72 4.93 -5.04 -0.20
CA LEU A 72 5.01 -6.30 0.55
C LEU A 72 6.24 -7.11 0.16
N LEU A 73 6.51 -7.20 -1.16
CA LEU A 73 7.66 -7.92 -1.71
C LEU A 73 9.01 -7.26 -1.41
N ALA A 74 9.02 -5.97 -1.07
CA ALA A 74 10.25 -5.19 -0.90
C ALA A 74 11.07 -5.59 0.33
N ASP A 75 10.45 -6.13 1.39
CA ASP A 75 11.21 -6.76 2.49
C ASP A 75 11.49 -8.24 2.17
N ARG A 76 12.41 -8.45 1.24
CA ARG A 76 12.68 -9.77 0.65
C ARG A 76 13.08 -10.84 1.67
N PRO A 77 13.98 -10.57 2.64
CA PRO A 77 14.31 -11.57 3.66
C PRO A 77 13.09 -12.00 4.47
N ALA A 78 12.32 -11.04 4.99
CA ALA A 78 11.14 -11.36 5.78
C ALA A 78 10.07 -12.08 4.96
N PHE A 79 9.86 -11.67 3.70
CA PHE A 79 8.90 -12.31 2.80
C PHE A 79 9.29 -13.76 2.50
N ALA A 80 10.57 -14.01 2.22
CA ALA A 80 11.10 -15.35 1.99
C ALA A 80 10.93 -16.25 3.22
N ASP A 81 11.27 -15.75 4.41
CA ASP A 81 11.13 -16.46 5.68
C ASP A 81 9.66 -16.74 6.03
N PHE A 82 8.78 -15.76 5.81
CA PHE A 82 7.34 -15.87 6.04
C PHE A 82 6.73 -16.98 5.18
N LEU A 83 7.08 -17.06 3.90
CA LEU A 83 6.61 -18.13 3.00
C LEU A 83 7.43 -19.43 3.13
N GLY A 84 8.58 -19.40 3.77
CA GLY A 84 9.52 -20.53 3.81
C GLY A 84 10.11 -20.87 2.44
N ILE A 85 10.37 -19.86 1.60
CA ILE A 85 10.98 -20.00 0.26
C ILE A 85 12.41 -19.48 0.26
N SER A 86 13.17 -19.76 -0.81
CA SER A 86 14.51 -19.17 -0.98
C SER A 86 14.38 -17.69 -1.31
N ILE A 87 15.17 -16.85 -0.64
CA ILE A 87 15.24 -15.40 -0.91
C ILE A 87 15.59 -15.09 -2.37
N GLY A 88 16.38 -15.95 -3.02
CA GLY A 88 16.74 -15.80 -4.44
C GLY A 88 15.56 -15.94 -5.40
N THR A 89 14.41 -16.43 -4.93
CA THR A 89 13.17 -16.44 -5.73
C THR A 89 12.38 -15.14 -5.62
N VAL A 90 12.65 -14.31 -4.60
CA VAL A 90 11.94 -13.05 -4.37
C VAL A 90 12.59 -11.93 -5.21
N PRO A 91 11.82 -11.21 -6.04
CA PRO A 91 12.35 -10.16 -6.93
C PRO A 91 13.15 -9.09 -6.19
N ASP A 92 14.28 -8.66 -6.77
CA ASP A 92 15.11 -7.58 -6.24
C ASP A 92 14.47 -6.19 -6.41
N ARG A 93 13.62 -6.03 -7.44
CA ARG A 93 13.04 -4.74 -7.87
C ARG A 93 11.52 -4.86 -8.01
N PRO A 94 10.78 -4.90 -6.89
CA PRO A 94 9.34 -5.17 -6.93
C PRO A 94 8.52 -4.06 -7.61
N ASP A 95 8.99 -2.81 -7.59
CA ASP A 95 8.35 -1.68 -8.28
C ASP A 95 8.39 -1.81 -9.82
N GLU A 96 9.30 -2.62 -10.36
CA GLU A 96 9.46 -2.86 -11.80
C GLU A 96 8.56 -4.00 -12.32
N LEU A 97 7.89 -4.73 -11.43
CA LEU A 97 6.99 -5.81 -11.82
C LEU A 97 5.77 -5.26 -12.56
N THR A 98 5.38 -5.90 -13.65
CA THR A 98 4.18 -5.52 -14.40
C THR A 98 2.90 -5.77 -13.59
N ASP A 99 2.86 -6.89 -12.86
CA ASP A 99 1.74 -7.32 -12.02
C ASP A 99 2.29 -7.87 -10.69
N PRO A 100 2.54 -6.99 -9.70
CA PRO A 100 3.08 -7.39 -8.40
C PRO A 100 2.23 -8.42 -7.67
N LYS A 101 0.90 -8.31 -7.76
CA LYS A 101 -0.02 -9.27 -7.15
C LYS A 101 0.09 -10.66 -7.76
N ALA A 102 0.15 -10.79 -9.07
CA ALA A 102 0.35 -12.09 -9.72
C ALA A 102 1.69 -12.71 -9.30
N ALA A 103 2.77 -11.92 -9.31
CA ALA A 103 4.09 -12.37 -8.87
C ALA A 103 4.09 -12.83 -7.40
N LEU A 104 3.40 -12.09 -6.53
CA LEU A 104 3.22 -12.45 -5.13
C LEU A 104 2.46 -13.79 -4.99
N LEU A 105 1.37 -13.99 -5.73
CA LEU A 105 0.62 -15.26 -5.71
C LEU A 105 1.45 -16.44 -6.24
N ASP A 106 2.31 -16.22 -7.25
CA ASP A 106 3.24 -17.25 -7.74
C ASP A 106 4.28 -17.64 -6.70
N LEU A 107 4.76 -16.70 -5.88
CA LEU A 107 5.65 -17.01 -4.76
C LEU A 107 4.91 -17.79 -3.67
N VAL A 108 3.66 -17.43 -3.37
CA VAL A 108 2.82 -18.19 -2.43
C VAL A 108 2.64 -19.63 -2.89
N ARG A 109 2.43 -19.89 -4.20
CA ARG A 109 2.34 -21.28 -4.72
C ARG A 109 3.58 -22.12 -4.39
N LYS A 110 4.76 -21.50 -4.30
CA LYS A 110 6.05 -22.14 -3.97
C LYS A 110 6.32 -22.24 -2.47
N SER A 111 5.48 -21.64 -1.63
CA SER A 111 5.64 -21.65 -0.17
C SER A 111 5.77 -23.08 0.35
N LYS A 112 6.65 -23.31 1.33
CA LYS A 112 6.71 -24.60 2.04
C LYS A 112 5.57 -24.77 3.04
N ARG A 113 4.95 -23.66 3.47
CA ARG A 113 3.89 -23.61 4.47
C ARG A 113 2.52 -23.87 3.85
N ARG A 114 1.95 -25.04 4.15
CA ARG A 114 0.70 -25.49 3.53
C ARG A 114 -0.48 -24.59 3.89
N GLU A 115 -0.52 -24.14 5.14
CA GLU A 115 -1.54 -23.24 5.67
C GLU A 115 -1.60 -21.92 4.87
N LEU A 116 -0.45 -21.29 4.61
CA LEU A 116 -0.40 -20.05 3.84
C LEU A 116 -0.91 -20.23 2.40
N ARG A 117 -0.55 -21.35 1.76
CA ARG A 117 -1.07 -21.66 0.42
C ARG A 117 -2.59 -21.76 0.42
N GLN A 118 -3.17 -22.47 1.39
CA GLN A 118 -4.62 -22.72 1.46
C GLN A 118 -5.43 -21.47 1.79
N GLU A 119 -4.86 -20.55 2.56
CA GLU A 119 -5.55 -19.33 2.99
C GLU A 119 -5.45 -18.20 1.97
N ILE A 120 -4.31 -18.06 1.30
CA ILE A 120 -4.03 -16.93 0.40
C ILE A 120 -4.43 -17.24 -1.04
N LEU A 121 -4.25 -18.48 -1.51
CA LEU A 121 -4.57 -18.84 -2.90
C LEU A 121 -6.08 -19.11 -3.06
N PRO A 122 -6.64 -18.85 -4.24
CA PRO A 122 -8.02 -19.21 -4.53
C PRO A 122 -8.22 -20.72 -4.41
N ARG A 123 -9.37 -21.13 -3.87
CA ARG A 123 -9.73 -22.56 -3.85
C ARG A 123 -10.09 -23.03 -5.26
N PRO A 124 -9.90 -24.31 -5.59
CA PRO A 124 -10.45 -24.86 -6.83
C PRO A 124 -11.96 -24.62 -6.92
N GLY A 125 -12.46 -24.19 -8.08
CA GLY A 125 -13.88 -24.02 -8.34
C GLY A 125 -14.53 -22.74 -7.80
N VAL A 126 -13.77 -21.80 -7.22
CA VAL A 126 -14.28 -20.45 -6.92
C VAL A 126 -13.76 -19.43 -7.94
N SER A 127 -14.60 -18.44 -8.27
CA SER A 127 -14.29 -17.36 -9.22
C SER A 127 -13.49 -16.21 -8.61
N PHE A 128 -13.23 -16.23 -7.30
CA PHE A 128 -12.46 -15.18 -6.63
C PHE A 128 -10.97 -15.28 -6.98
N PRO A 129 -10.28 -14.16 -7.24
CA PRO A 129 -8.88 -14.17 -7.64
C PRO A 129 -7.90 -14.52 -6.50
N VAL A 130 -8.37 -14.52 -5.25
CA VAL A 130 -7.57 -14.78 -4.03
C VAL A 130 -8.37 -15.59 -3.02
N GLY A 131 -7.67 -16.21 -2.08
CA GLY A 131 -8.26 -16.91 -0.94
C GLY A 131 -8.82 -15.96 0.13
N LEU A 132 -9.72 -16.47 0.96
CA LEU A 132 -10.41 -15.68 1.99
C LEU A 132 -9.44 -15.09 3.04
N GLY A 133 -8.33 -15.77 3.32
CA GLY A 133 -7.32 -15.33 4.27
C GLY A 133 -6.29 -14.36 3.68
N TYR A 134 -6.44 -13.94 2.41
CA TYR A 134 -5.47 -13.06 1.73
C TYR A 134 -5.11 -11.82 2.55
N ASN A 135 -6.12 -11.02 2.95
CA ASN A 135 -5.85 -9.80 3.71
C ASN A 135 -5.31 -10.10 5.11
N ASP A 136 -5.78 -11.16 5.76
CA ASP A 136 -5.42 -11.46 7.14
C ASP A 136 -3.97 -11.92 7.24
N GLN A 137 -3.52 -12.76 6.31
CA GLN A 137 -2.13 -13.19 6.24
C GLN A 137 -1.17 -12.04 5.90
N TRP A 138 -1.54 -11.13 5.00
CA TRP A 138 -0.70 -9.96 4.73
C TRP A 138 -0.71 -8.96 5.87
N CYS A 139 -1.84 -8.76 6.56
CA CYS A 139 -1.88 -7.94 7.79
C CYS A 139 -0.97 -8.55 8.87
N ARG A 140 -0.99 -9.88 9.03
CA ARG A 140 -0.12 -10.60 9.96
C ARG A 140 1.35 -10.43 9.58
N PHE A 141 1.69 -10.66 8.32
CA PHE A 141 3.04 -10.47 7.81
C PHE A 141 3.56 -9.05 8.07
N VAL A 142 2.77 -8.03 7.73
CA VAL A 142 3.16 -6.63 7.92
C VAL A 142 3.37 -6.28 9.39
N ARG A 143 2.50 -6.77 10.27
CA ARG A 143 2.55 -6.46 11.70
C ARG A 143 3.69 -7.18 12.43
N ASP A 144 3.92 -8.45 12.08
CA ASP A 144 4.73 -9.34 12.92
C ASP A 144 6.13 -9.60 12.35
N HIS A 145 6.38 -9.31 11.06
CA HIS A 145 7.62 -9.69 10.36
C HIS A 145 8.23 -8.58 9.48
N TRP A 146 7.40 -7.81 8.77
CA TRP A 146 7.85 -6.86 7.76
C TRP A 146 8.52 -5.63 8.37
N GLU A 147 9.64 -5.21 7.79
CA GLU A 147 10.43 -4.07 8.25
C GLU A 147 10.49 -3.00 7.15
N ILE A 148 10.02 -1.81 7.51
CA ILE A 148 9.84 -0.69 6.59
C ILE A 148 11.17 -0.14 6.05
N GLY A 149 12.23 -0.14 6.84
CA GLY A 149 13.56 0.34 6.46
C GLY A 149 14.20 -0.54 5.38
N ARG A 150 14.12 -1.87 5.51
CA ARG A 150 14.55 -2.82 4.48
C ARG A 150 13.72 -2.67 3.22
N ALA A 151 12.40 -2.62 3.35
CA ALA A 151 11.50 -2.46 2.22
C ALA A 151 11.75 -1.16 1.45
N ALA A 152 11.93 -0.03 2.15
CA ALA A 152 12.20 1.26 1.53
C ALA A 152 13.51 1.28 0.73
N LYS A 153 14.52 0.48 1.11
CA LYS A 153 15.76 0.37 0.33
C LYS A 153 15.56 -0.34 -1.02
N ALA A 154 14.58 -1.24 -1.11
CA ALA A 154 14.30 -2.03 -2.31
C ALA A 154 13.16 -1.44 -3.18
N SER A 155 12.33 -0.55 -2.64
CA SER A 155 11.20 0.07 -3.33
C SER A 155 11.33 1.61 -3.34
N PRO A 156 11.72 2.22 -4.47
CA PRO A 156 11.78 3.68 -4.60
C PRO A 156 10.44 4.38 -4.36
N SER A 157 9.32 3.74 -4.73
CA SER A 157 7.98 4.30 -4.50
C SER A 157 7.62 4.33 -3.02
N LEU A 158 7.96 3.27 -2.27
CA LEU A 158 7.80 3.22 -0.82
C LEU A 158 8.74 4.21 -0.12
N ALA A 159 10.02 4.29 -0.52
CA ALA A 159 10.98 5.24 0.06
C ALA A 159 10.44 6.67 0.01
N ARG A 160 9.97 7.10 -1.16
CA ARG A 160 9.35 8.41 -1.33
C ARG A 160 8.11 8.57 -0.45
N ALA A 161 7.32 7.51 -0.26
CA ALA A 161 6.09 7.56 0.54
C ALA A 161 6.40 7.75 2.03
N VAL A 162 7.37 7.00 2.54
CA VAL A 162 7.87 7.10 3.92
C VAL A 162 8.46 8.48 4.19
N GLU A 163 9.31 8.99 3.30
CA GLU A 163 9.92 10.31 3.44
C GLU A 163 8.86 11.41 3.54
N ARG A 164 7.87 11.39 2.63
CA ARG A 164 6.79 12.39 2.66
C ARG A 164 5.88 12.24 3.87
N LEU A 165 5.66 11.03 4.37
CA LEU A 165 4.88 10.80 5.58
C LEU A 165 5.59 11.36 6.82
N ALA A 166 6.91 11.20 6.92
CA ALA A 166 7.71 11.79 7.99
C ALA A 166 7.60 13.33 7.99
N GLN A 167 7.84 13.95 6.84
CA GLN A 167 7.70 15.41 6.67
C GLN A 167 6.27 15.91 6.97
N PHE A 168 5.26 15.13 6.60
CA PHE A 168 3.87 15.45 6.85
C PHE A 168 3.52 15.41 8.34
N SER A 169 4.00 14.39 9.05
CA SER A 169 3.82 14.28 10.50
C SER A 169 4.50 15.42 11.26
N GLU A 170 5.65 15.89 10.80
CA GLU A 170 6.35 17.03 11.40
C GLU A 170 5.56 18.33 11.22
N LYS A 171 5.10 18.61 10.00
CA LYS A 171 4.33 19.81 9.68
C LYS A 171 3.02 19.89 10.46
N ASP A 172 2.32 18.78 10.63
CA ASP A 172 1.06 18.78 11.38
C ASP A 172 1.26 19.06 12.88
N ARG A 173 2.38 18.63 13.46
CA ARG A 173 2.71 18.95 14.87
C ARG A 173 2.95 20.45 15.10
N VAL A 174 3.35 21.19 14.07
CA VAL A 174 3.69 22.62 14.16
C VAL A 174 2.47 23.51 13.90
N LEU A 175 1.43 23.01 13.23
CA LEU A 175 0.21 23.78 12.95
C LEU A 175 -0.74 23.75 14.16
N PRO A 176 -1.22 24.90 14.67
CA PRO A 176 -2.15 24.92 15.80
C PRO A 176 -3.47 24.23 15.44
N PRO A 177 -4.09 23.46 16.35
CA PRO A 177 -5.38 22.84 16.10
C PRO A 177 -6.44 23.93 15.89
N ARG A 178 -7.04 23.95 14.70
CA ARG A 178 -8.17 24.82 14.40
C ARG A 178 -9.45 24.15 14.88
N TYR A 179 -9.85 24.46 16.10
CA TYR A 179 -11.22 24.25 16.53
C TYR A 179 -12.05 25.40 15.95
N SER A 180 -12.96 25.07 15.04
CA SER A 180 -14.05 25.95 14.60
C SER A 180 -15.34 25.54 15.29
#